data_AF-A0A831XLI2-F1
#
_entry.id   AF-A0A831XLI2-F1
#
_cell.length_a   1.000
_cell.length_b   1.000
_cell.length_c   1.000
_cell.angle_alpha   90.00
_cell.angle_beta   90.00
_cell.angle_gamma   90.00
#
_symmetry.space_group_name_H-M   'P 1'
#
loop_
_entity.id
_entity.type
_entity.pdbx_description
1 polymer ?
#
loop_
_entity_poly.entity_id
_entity_poly.type
_entity_poly.pdbx_seq_one_letter_code
_entity_poly.pdbx_strand_id
1 'polypeptide(L)'
;MSAFIGLGLIGVEVPGGYVWDNMLMNFGRGINSWAWVLMFLGIGQRLLDFDDGAVLPYARQAAYPVYMLHQTFIVAFGFYVVQWGTGALLKFFVIDLAAFVATMLTYESIVRRIPLVRFLFGMKPRKTHP
;
A
#
# COMPACT_ATOMS: atom_id res chain seq x y z
N MET A 1 14.02 -8.38 -8.09
CA MET A 1 12.72 -8.70 -8.73
C MET A 1 12.80 -8.75 -10.26
N SER A 2 13.76 -8.05 -10.89
CA SER A 2 14.00 -8.04 -12.34
C SER A 2 14.58 -9.34 -12.94
N ALA A 3 15.35 -10.12 -12.18
CA ALA A 3 16.02 -11.31 -12.73
C ALA A 3 15.06 -12.48 -13.05
N PHE A 4 13.93 -12.59 -12.35
CA PHE A 4 13.02 -13.75 -12.49
C PHE A 4 12.04 -13.61 -13.65
N ILE A 5 11.68 -12.37 -14.03
CA ILE A 5 10.84 -12.13 -15.21
C ILE A 5 11.66 -12.33 -16.50
N GLY A 6 12.96 -12.00 -16.48
CA GLY A 6 13.85 -12.22 -17.63
C GLY A 6 14.15 -13.71 -17.89
N LEU A 7 14.23 -14.53 -16.84
CA LEU A 7 14.58 -15.96 -16.94
C LEU A 7 13.44 -16.86 -17.41
N GLY A 8 12.18 -16.45 -17.26
CA GLY A 8 11.03 -17.21 -17.77
C GLY A 8 10.87 -17.15 -19.30
N LEU A 9 11.43 -16.13 -19.96
CA LEU A 9 11.32 -15.94 -21.42
C LEU A 9 12.34 -16.77 -22.22
N ILE A 10 13.34 -17.34 -21.58
CA ILE A 10 14.49 -18.00 -22.23
C ILE A 10 14.37 -19.53 -22.28
N GLY A 11 13.25 -20.10 -21.83
CA GLY A 11 13.04 -21.56 -21.83
C GLY A 11 14.02 -22.34 -20.95
N VAL A 12 14.74 -21.65 -20.05
CA VAL A 12 15.67 -22.29 -19.10
C VAL A 12 14.84 -22.78 -17.93
N GLU A 13 14.35 -24.01 -18.02
CA GLU A 13 13.94 -24.77 -16.85
C GLU A 13 15.17 -24.90 -15.94
N VAL A 14 15.15 -24.22 -14.79
CA VAL A 14 16.20 -24.37 -13.79
C VAL A 14 16.18 -25.84 -13.35
N PRO A 15 17.19 -26.65 -13.72
CA PRO A 15 17.20 -28.07 -13.37
C PRO A 15 17.21 -28.14 -11.85
N GLY A 16 16.32 -28.96 -11.28
CA GLY A 16 16.11 -29.09 -9.85
C GLY A 16 17.38 -29.47 -9.08
N GLY A 17 18.20 -28.47 -8.75
CA GLY A 17 19.28 -28.54 -7.78
C GLY A 17 18.70 -28.30 -6.40
N TYR A 18 18.88 -29.29 -5.52
CA TYR A 18 18.49 -29.40 -4.11
C TYR A 18 17.43 -28.41 -3.60
N VAL A 19 16.23 -28.96 -3.32
CA VAL A 19 15.11 -28.26 -2.66
C VAL A 19 15.56 -27.42 -1.46
N TRP A 20 16.56 -27.90 -0.71
CA TRP A 20 17.16 -27.22 0.44
C TRP A 20 17.92 -25.93 0.07
N ASP A 21 18.72 -25.93 -1.00
CA ASP A 21 19.47 -24.73 -1.43
C ASP A 21 18.51 -23.64 -1.92
N ASN A 22 17.47 -24.04 -2.66
CA ASN A 22 16.40 -23.13 -3.08
C ASN A 22 15.61 -22.60 -1.89
N MET A 23 15.34 -23.42 -0.87
CA MET A 23 14.68 -22.97 0.36
C MET A 23 15.55 -21.97 1.12
N LEU A 24 16.83 -22.28 1.36
CA LEU A 24 17.77 -21.40 2.06
C LEU A 24 17.95 -20.06 1.32
N MET A 25 18.09 -20.08 -0.01
CA MET A 25 18.13 -18.86 -0.82
C MET A 25 16.83 -18.06 -0.75
N ASN A 26 15.67 -18.71 -0.76
CA ASN A 26 14.38 -18.02 -0.63
C ASN A 26 14.20 -17.40 0.75
N PHE A 27 14.59 -18.10 1.83
CA PHE A 27 14.60 -17.55 3.18
C PHE A 27 15.55 -16.36 3.32
N GLY A 28 16.78 -16.48 2.81
CA GLY A 28 17.75 -15.38 2.81
C GLY A 28 17.24 -14.16 2.05
N ARG A 29 16.54 -14.37 0.91
CA ARG A 29 15.92 -13.28 0.15
C ARG A 29 14.72 -12.66 0.85
N GLY A 30 13.94 -13.46 1.58
CA GLY A 30 12.85 -12.98 2.44
C GLY A 30 13.38 -12.07 3.55
N ILE A 31 14.40 -12.54 4.28
CA ILE A 31 15.05 -11.75 5.33
C ILE A 31 15.67 -10.48 4.77
N ASN A 32 16.37 -10.56 3.63
CA ASN A 32 16.94 -9.39 2.98
C ASN A 32 15.84 -8.37 2.60
N SER A 33 14.76 -8.82 1.97
CA SER A 33 13.65 -7.94 1.59
C SER A 33 13.00 -7.28 2.81
N TRP A 34 12.84 -8.04 3.90
CA TRP A 34 12.33 -7.51 5.17
C TRP A 34 13.30 -6.52 5.83
N ALA A 35 14.62 -6.79 5.78
CA ALA A 35 15.65 -5.90 6.28
C ALA A 35 15.64 -4.55 5.55
N TRP A 36 15.41 -4.53 4.23
CA TRP A 36 15.22 -3.28 3.49
C TRP A 36 13.99 -2.50 3.96
N VAL A 37 12.86 -3.17 4.20
CA VAL A 37 11.65 -2.53 4.75
C VAL A 37 11.94 -1.92 6.12
N LEU A 38 12.58 -2.67 7.03
CA LEU A 38 12.95 -2.17 8.35
C LEU A 38 13.95 -1.01 8.28
N MET A 39 14.90 -1.06 7.35
CA MET A 39 15.85 0.02 7.11
C MET A 39 15.13 1.31 6.69
N PHE A 40 14.25 1.25 5.69
CA PHE A 40 13.49 2.42 5.26
C PHE A 40 12.54 2.93 6.35
N LEU A 41 11.91 2.03 7.11
CA LEU A 41 11.07 2.42 8.24
C LEU A 41 11.87 3.11 9.34
N GLY A 42 13.05 2.60 9.69
CA GLY A 42 13.92 3.19 10.70
C GLY A 42 14.51 4.53 10.27
N ILE A 43 14.93 4.66 9.01
CA ILE A 43 15.34 5.95 8.43
C ILE A 43 14.17 6.93 8.44
N GLY A 44 12.98 6.48 8.02
CA GLY A 44 11.76 7.27 8.01
C GLY A 44 11.39 7.75 9.40
N GLN A 45 11.46 6.88 10.42
CA GLN A 45 11.24 7.25 11.81
C GLN A 45 12.24 8.32 12.27
N ARG A 46 13.53 8.17 11.98
CA ARG A 46 14.55 9.14 12.39
C ARG A 46 14.46 10.49 11.65
N LEU A 47 14.09 10.47 10.37
CA LEU A 47 14.04 11.67 9.54
C LEU A 47 12.70 12.42 9.65
N LEU A 48 11.61 11.70 9.97
CA LEU A 48 10.26 12.24 10.11
C LEU A 48 9.83 12.40 11.58
N ASP A 49 10.75 12.22 12.54
CA ASP A 49 10.54 12.56 13.96
C ASP A 49 10.60 14.09 14.15
N PHE A 50 9.62 14.77 13.57
CA PHE A 50 9.42 16.19 13.82
C PHE A 50 8.58 16.30 15.10
N ASP A 51 9.25 16.53 16.24
CA ASP A 51 8.66 16.62 17.59
C ASP A 51 7.51 17.64 17.72
N ASP A 52 7.36 18.59 16.79
CA ASP A 52 6.48 19.77 16.92
C ASP A 52 5.28 19.84 15.94
N GLY A 53 5.08 18.86 15.07
CA GLY A 53 4.14 19.00 13.95
C GLY A 53 2.75 18.39 14.15
N ALA A 54 1.68 19.20 14.13
CA ALA A 54 0.27 18.74 14.04
C ALA A 54 -0.02 17.80 12.85
N VAL A 55 0.92 17.69 11.91
CA VAL A 55 0.88 16.85 10.72
C VAL A 55 1.03 15.35 11.05
N LEU A 56 1.89 14.96 11.99
CA LEU A 56 2.14 13.54 12.29
C LEU A 56 0.91 12.84 12.92
N PRO A 57 0.22 13.44 13.90
CA PRO A 57 -1.04 12.90 14.43
C PRO A 57 -2.16 12.88 13.39
N TYR A 58 -2.17 13.83 12.45
CA TYR A 58 -3.13 13.87 11.35
C TYR A 58 -2.88 12.73 10.35
N ALA A 59 -1.64 12.58 9.89
CA ALA A 59 -1.25 11.51 8.96
C ALA A 59 -1.48 10.12 9.56
N ARG A 60 -1.17 9.93 10.86
CA ARG A 60 -1.45 8.67 11.57
C ARG A 60 -2.94 8.34 11.63
N GLN A 61 -3.80 9.35 11.84
CA GLN A 61 -5.26 9.17 11.83
C GLN A 61 -5.82 8.93 10.43
N ALA A 62 -5.23 9.54 9.40
CA ALA A 62 -5.65 9.37 8.02
C ALA A 62 -5.22 8.03 7.41
N ALA A 63 -4.08 7.48 7.84
CA ALA A 63 -3.47 6.28 7.23
C ALA A 63 -4.41 5.07 7.22
N TYR A 64 -5.09 4.79 8.33
CA TYR A 64 -5.95 3.61 8.45
C TYR A 64 -7.23 3.69 7.58
N PRO A 65 -8.04 4.78 7.63
CA PRO A 65 -9.16 4.97 6.71
C PRO A 65 -8.74 4.96 5.23
N VAL A 66 -7.66 5.67 4.89
CA VAL A 66 -7.18 5.76 3.51
C VAL A 66 -6.79 4.39 2.98
N TYR A 67 -6.06 3.60 3.75
CA TYR A 67 -5.68 2.24 3.36
C TYR A 67 -6.91 1.36 3.06
N MET A 68 -7.88 1.35 3.97
CA MET A 68 -9.06 0.50 3.84
C MET A 68 -9.95 0.93 2.67
N LEU A 69 -10.16 2.23 2.47
CA LEU A 69 -10.96 2.77 1.36
C LEU A 69 -10.22 2.63 0.01
N HIS A 70 -8.91 2.78 -0.01
CA HIS A 70 -8.15 2.68 -1.26
C HIS A 70 -8.23 1.29 -1.85
N GLN A 71 -8.06 0.25 -1.04
CA GLN A 71 -8.16 -1.12 -1.52
C GLN A 71 -9.57 -1.44 -2.06
N THR A 72 -10.64 -0.95 -1.42
CA THR A 72 -12.00 -1.20 -1.90
C THR A 72 -12.28 -0.51 -3.24
N PHE A 73 -11.82 0.74 -3.43
CA PHE A 73 -11.96 1.44 -4.70
C PHE A 73 -11.11 0.83 -5.82
N ILE A 74 -9.90 0.35 -5.52
CA ILE A 74 -9.09 -0.39 -6.50
C ILE A 74 -9.87 -1.59 -7.04
N VAL A 75 -10.49 -2.39 -6.16
CA VAL A 75 -11.27 -3.56 -6.59
C VAL A 75 -12.51 -3.14 -7.37
N ALA A 76 -13.23 -2.12 -6.90
CA ALA A 76 -14.42 -1.61 -7.57
C ALA A 76 -14.10 -1.10 -8.98
N PHE A 77 -13.10 -0.23 -9.15
CA PHE A 77 -12.71 0.28 -10.46
C PHE A 77 -12.04 -0.78 -11.32
N GLY A 78 -11.22 -1.65 -10.72
CA GLY A 78 -10.59 -2.77 -11.39
C GLY A 78 -11.60 -3.68 -12.08
N PHE A 79 -12.73 -3.96 -11.44
CA PHE A 79 -13.80 -4.79 -12.03
C PHE A 79 -14.30 -4.24 -13.37
N TYR A 80 -14.43 -2.93 -13.51
CA TYR A 80 -14.91 -2.29 -14.75
C TYR A 80 -13.79 -2.07 -15.77
N VAL A 81 -12.63 -1.57 -15.33
CA VAL A 81 -11.54 -1.15 -16.23
C VAL A 81 -10.76 -2.33 -16.80
N VAL A 82 -10.68 -3.46 -16.08
CA VAL A 82 -9.99 -4.66 -16.59
C VAL A 82 -10.66 -5.22 -17.84
N GLN A 83 -11.97 -5.02 -17.99
CA GLN A 83 -12.76 -5.50 -19.13
C GLN A 83 -12.48 -4.72 -20.43
N TRP A 84 -11.80 -3.57 -20.36
CA TRP A 84 -11.52 -2.77 -21.54
C TRP A 84 -10.50 -3.46 -22.46
N GLY A 85 -10.60 -3.27 -23.77
CA GLY A 85 -9.63 -3.80 -24.75
C GLY A 85 -8.28 -3.07 -24.78
N THR A 86 -7.95 -2.27 -23.76
CA THR A 86 -6.76 -1.40 -23.73
C THR A 86 -5.53 -2.09 -23.13
N GLY A 87 -4.35 -1.48 -23.33
CA GLY A 87 -3.08 -1.99 -22.79
C GLY A 87 -3.03 -1.97 -21.26
N ALA A 88 -2.28 -2.92 -20.68
CA ALA A 88 -2.19 -3.13 -19.23
C ALA A 88 -1.70 -1.90 -18.45
N LEU A 89 -0.74 -1.14 -19.00
CA LEU A 89 -0.23 0.08 -18.36
C LEU A 89 -1.31 1.16 -18.22
N LEU A 90 -2.14 1.34 -19.26
CA LEU A 90 -3.20 2.34 -19.22
C LEU A 90 -4.26 1.95 -18.19
N LYS A 91 -4.62 0.66 -18.12
CA LYS A 91 -5.52 0.15 -17.08
C LYS A 91 -4.98 0.40 -15.67
N PHE A 92 -3.69 0.13 -15.46
CA PHE A 92 -3.02 0.37 -14.18
C PHE A 92 -3.14 1.84 -13.75
N PHE A 93 -2.72 2.78 -14.59
CA PHE A 93 -2.78 4.21 -14.25
C PHE A 93 -4.21 4.70 -14.04
N VAL A 94 -5.16 4.23 -14.86
CA VAL A 94 -6.58 4.61 -14.71
C VAL A 94 -7.15 4.12 -13.38
N ILE A 95 -6.94 2.85 -13.03
CA ILE A 95 -7.44 2.28 -11.77
C ILE A 95 -6.78 2.96 -10.57
N ASP A 96 -5.45 3.12 -10.61
CA ASP A 96 -4.68 3.71 -9.52
C ASP A 96 -5.10 5.15 -9.24
N LEU A 97 -5.14 5.99 -10.30
CA LEU A 97 -5.50 7.40 -10.15
C LEU A 97 -6.97 7.57 -9.76
N ALA A 98 -7.88 6.79 -10.35
CA ALA A 98 -9.30 6.84 -10.01
C ALA A 98 -9.54 6.41 -8.56
N ALA A 99 -8.90 5.32 -8.11
CA ALA A 99 -9.00 4.85 -6.74
C ALA A 99 -8.41 5.87 -5.76
N PHE A 100 -7.25 6.46 -6.08
CA PHE A 100 -6.61 7.47 -5.24
C PHE A 100 -7.51 8.70 -5.05
N VAL A 101 -8.06 9.25 -6.14
CA VAL A 101 -8.97 10.39 -6.10
C VAL A 101 -10.25 10.06 -5.33
N ALA A 102 -10.87 8.90 -5.60
CA ALA A 102 -12.08 8.46 -4.90
C ALA A 102 -11.85 8.30 -3.39
N THR A 103 -10.73 7.71 -2.99
CA THR A 103 -10.35 7.57 -1.58
C THR A 103 -10.19 8.93 -0.91
N MET A 104 -9.44 9.86 -1.53
CA MET A 104 -9.21 11.19 -0.96
C MET A 104 -10.53 11.97 -0.81
N LEU A 105 -11.38 11.97 -1.83
CA LEU A 105 -12.69 12.61 -1.79
C LEU A 105 -13.59 12.02 -0.71
N THR A 106 -13.60 10.69 -0.57
CA THR A 106 -14.39 9.98 0.43
C THR A 106 -13.88 10.25 1.84
N TYR A 107 -12.57 10.26 2.03
CA TYR A 107 -11.93 10.59 3.30
C TYR A 107 -12.28 12.02 3.73
N GLU A 108 -12.12 13.00 2.85
CA GLU A 108 -12.40 14.41 3.16
C GLU A 108 -13.89 14.68 3.37
N SER A 109 -14.77 14.03 2.61
CA SER A 109 -16.22 14.28 2.65
C SER A 109 -16.93 13.52 3.76
N ILE A 110 -16.59 12.24 3.98
CA ILE A 110 -17.33 11.34 4.89
C ILE A 110 -16.60 11.20 6.22
N VAL A 111 -15.32 10.82 6.17
CA VAL A 111 -14.55 10.48 7.39
C VAL A 111 -14.30 11.72 8.25
N ARG A 112 -14.08 12.89 7.63
CA ARG A 112 -13.90 14.15 8.36
C ARG A 112 -15.21 14.72 8.93
N ARG A 113 -16.36 14.47 8.28
CA ARG A 113 -17.65 15.07 8.66
C ARG A 113 -18.44 14.23 9.67
N ILE A 114 -18.34 12.90 9.65
CA ILE A 114 -19.18 12.03 10.48
C ILE A 114 -18.40 11.52 11.71
N PRO A 115 -18.77 11.94 12.94
CA PRO A 115 -18.07 11.54 14.17
C PRO A 115 -18.16 10.03 14.47
N LEU A 116 -19.24 9.35 14.05
CA LEU A 116 -19.41 7.90 14.17
C LEU A 116 -18.38 7.12 13.33
N VAL A 117 -18.16 7.58 12.09
CA VAL A 117 -17.18 6.99 11.17
C VAL A 117 -15.77 7.22 11.71
N ARG A 118 -15.55 8.38 12.35
CA ARG A 118 -14.33 8.68 13.09
C ARG A 118 -14.03 7.67 14.19
N PHE A 119 -15.06 7.26 14.94
CA PHE A 119 -14.95 6.23 15.97
C PHE A 119 -14.71 4.84 15.40
N LEU A 120 -15.44 4.45 14.34
CA LEU A 120 -15.27 3.16 13.64
C LEU A 120 -13.85 2.94 13.10
N PHE A 121 -13.19 4.01 12.64
CA PHE A 121 -11.81 3.95 12.17
C PHE A 121 -10.76 4.21 13.28
N GLY A 122 -11.17 4.20 14.55
CA GLY A 122 -10.25 4.28 15.69
C GLY A 122 -9.59 5.65 15.89
N MET A 123 -10.12 6.71 15.29
CA MET A 123 -9.58 8.07 15.45
C MET A 123 -10.03 8.69 16.77
N LYS A 124 -9.12 9.42 17.44
CA LYS A 124 -9.43 10.12 18.70
C LYS A 124 -10.62 11.07 18.50
N PRO A 125 -11.59 11.10 19.43
CA PRO A 125 -12.69 12.06 19.41
C PRO A 125 -12.14 13.49 19.30
N ARG A 126 -12.81 14.34 18.51
CA ARG A 126 -12.53 15.77 18.56
C ARG A 126 -12.82 16.20 20.00
N LYS A 127 -11.84 16.79 20.71
CA LYS A 127 -12.09 17.38 22.02
C LYS A 127 -13.22 18.40 21.83
N THR A 128 -14.41 18.06 22.29
CA THR A 128 -15.48 19.03 22.54
C THR A 128 -14.97 19.89 23.68
N HIS A 129 -14.51 21.10 23.36
CA HIS A 129 -14.43 22.13 24.38
C HIS A 129 -15.88 22.42 24.81
N PRO A 130 -16.17 22.41 26.13
CA PRO A 130 -17.50 22.70 26.66
C PRO A 130 -17.98 24.11 26.30
#